data_AF-A0A1H8P6F6-F1
#
_entry.id   AF-A0A1H8P6F6-F1
#
_cell.length_a   1.000
_cell.length_b   1.000
_cell.length_c   1.000
_cell.angle_alpha   90.00
_cell.angle_beta   90.00
_cell.angle_gamma   90.00
#
_symmetry.space_group_name_H-M   'P 1'
#
loop_
_entity.id
_entity.type
_entity.pdbx_description
1 polymer ?
#
loop_
_entity_poly.entity_id
_entity_poly.type
_entity_poly.pdbx_seq_one_letter_code
_entity_poly.pdbx_strand_id
1 'polypeptide(L)'
;MRIEAFAEGGQFAPGRIAETLRTTKDEVARTVGLGRDAVMRPDRVASAKTQKRLREMVEILNRVEPRFGSSLIAYAWYRSEPLAGFGGLTAMQLVRDGHAADVMDYIDAVEAGVHA
;
A
#
# COMPACT_ATOMS: atom_id res chain seq x y z
N MET A 1 -10.37 -1.08 -8.78
CA MET A 1 -10.70 -0.42 -7.49
C MET A 1 -10.78 1.10 -7.66
N ARG A 2 -11.69 1.79 -6.96
CA ARG A 2 -11.86 3.25 -7.04
C ARG A 2 -10.99 3.97 -6.00
N ILE A 3 -10.13 4.88 -6.44
CA ILE A 3 -9.19 5.61 -5.56
C ILE A 3 -9.92 6.44 -4.50
N GLU A 4 -11.14 6.89 -4.80
CA GLU A 4 -12.00 7.66 -3.90
C GLU A 4 -12.41 6.85 -2.66
N ALA A 5 -12.40 5.51 -2.73
CA ALA A 5 -12.69 4.66 -1.58
C ALA A 5 -11.64 4.79 -0.45
N PHE A 6 -10.46 5.34 -0.76
CA PHE A 6 -9.35 5.52 0.18
C PHE A 6 -9.15 6.96 0.63
N ALA A 7 -9.91 7.89 0.07
CA ALA A 7 -9.69 9.31 0.24
C ALA A 7 -10.89 10.01 0.87
N GLU A 8 -10.62 11.07 1.62
CA GLU A 8 -11.62 11.96 2.21
C GLU A 8 -11.05 13.38 2.21
N GLY A 9 -11.85 14.36 1.79
CA GLY A 9 -11.40 15.76 1.74
C GLY A 9 -10.16 16.02 0.88
N GLY A 10 -9.94 15.22 -0.17
CA GLY A 10 -8.77 15.34 -1.05
C GLY A 10 -7.47 14.73 -0.49
N GLN A 11 -7.53 14.00 0.62
CA GLN A 11 -6.40 13.33 1.24
C GLN A 11 -6.63 11.83 1.35
N PHE A 12 -5.57 11.03 1.29
CA PHE A 12 -5.65 9.63 1.68
C PHE A 12 -5.93 9.53 3.17
N ALA A 13 -7.05 8.90 3.51
CA ALA A 13 -7.58 8.85 4.85
C ALA A 13 -7.33 7.46 5.45
N PRO A 14 -6.49 7.33 6.52
CA PRO A 14 -6.19 6.03 7.12
C PRO A 14 -7.44 5.24 7.56
N GLY A 15 -8.51 5.94 7.96
CA GLY A 15 -9.78 5.31 8.31
C GLY A 15 -10.47 4.62 7.14
N ARG A 16 -10.55 5.30 6.00
CA ARG A 16 -11.13 4.77 4.76
C ARG A 16 -10.32 3.60 4.21
N ILE A 17 -8.98 3.69 4.31
CA ILE A 17 -8.07 2.60 3.97
C ILE A 17 -8.31 1.39 4.88
N ALA A 18 -8.34 1.60 6.19
CA ALA A 18 -8.57 0.53 7.15
C ALA A 18 -9.92 -0.18 6.91
N GLU A 19 -10.98 0.58 6.67
CA GLU A 19 -12.32 0.05 6.35
C GLU A 19 -12.30 -0.78 5.06
N THR A 20 -11.79 -0.22 3.96
CA THR A 20 -11.76 -0.87 2.64
C THR A 20 -10.95 -2.16 2.66
N LEU A 21 -9.88 -2.21 3.46
CA LEU A 21 -8.98 -3.37 3.57
C LEU A 21 -9.32 -4.27 4.76
N ARG A 22 -10.42 -4.01 5.49
CA ARG A 22 -10.87 -4.75 6.68
C ARG A 22 -9.77 -4.95 7.73
N THR A 23 -9.09 -3.86 8.04
CA THR A 23 -7.95 -3.82 8.96
C THR A 23 -8.09 -2.62 9.90
N THR A 24 -7.04 -2.27 10.63
CA THR A 24 -7.03 -1.15 11.58
C THR A 24 -6.10 -0.03 11.09
N LYS A 25 -6.33 1.21 11.52
CA LYS A 25 -5.42 2.34 11.24
C LYS A 25 -3.98 2.03 11.70
N ASP A 26 -3.84 1.38 12.85
CA ASP A 26 -2.54 0.99 13.40
C ASP A 26 -1.82 -0.01 12.49
N GLU A 27 -2.56 -0.93 11.89
CA GLU A 27 -2.00 -1.88 10.93
C GLU A 27 -1.63 -1.20 9.61
N VAL A 28 -2.47 -0.28 9.10
CA VAL A 28 -2.12 0.59 7.96
C VAL A 28 -0.82 1.35 8.22
N ALA A 29 -0.65 1.94 9.41
CA ALA A 29 0.59 2.66 9.75
C ALA A 29 1.83 1.76 9.68
N ARG A 30 1.75 0.56 10.26
CA ARG A 30 2.84 -0.44 10.21
C ARG A 30 3.17 -0.85 8.78
N THR A 31 2.15 -1.05 7.95
CA THR A 31 2.27 -1.43 6.54
C THR A 31 3.07 -0.43 5.72
N VAL A 32 2.98 0.87 6.06
CA VAL A 32 3.68 1.94 5.32
C VAL A 32 4.86 2.56 6.07
N GLY A 33 5.36 1.90 7.11
CA GLY A 33 6.53 2.35 7.87
C GLY A 33 6.29 3.63 8.68
N LEU A 34 5.05 3.89 9.08
CA LEU A 34 4.66 5.05 9.88
C LEU A 34 4.43 4.66 11.35
N GLY A 35 4.75 5.58 12.25
CA GLY A 35 4.33 5.48 13.64
C GLY A 35 2.83 5.71 13.80
N ARG A 36 2.23 5.17 14.86
CA ARG A 36 0.79 5.27 15.15
C ARG A 36 0.25 6.70 15.14
N ASP A 37 1.00 7.65 15.70
CA ASP A 37 0.59 9.06 15.75
C ASP A 37 0.45 9.69 14.36
N ALA A 38 1.15 9.17 13.35
CA ALA A 38 1.08 9.67 11.98
C ALA A 38 -0.29 9.45 11.32
N VAL A 39 -1.03 8.43 11.76
CA VAL A 39 -2.36 8.08 11.20
C VAL A 39 -3.53 8.46 12.13
N MET A 40 -3.24 8.88 13.36
CA MET A 40 -4.24 9.20 14.37
C MET A 40 -4.47 10.72 14.53
N ARG A 41 -3.43 11.54 14.36
CA ARG A 41 -3.53 13.00 14.55
C ARG A 41 -3.80 13.70 13.21
N PRO A 42 -4.83 14.56 13.09
CA PRO A 42 -5.20 15.18 11.81
C PRO A 42 -4.07 15.94 11.11
N ASP A 43 -3.30 16.73 11.85
CA ASP A 43 -2.13 17.47 11.34
C ASP A 43 -1.04 16.54 10.80
N ARG A 44 -0.83 15.39 11.45
CA ARG A 44 0.16 14.39 11.03
C ARG A 44 -0.32 13.58 9.83
N VAL A 45 -1.61 13.27 9.76
CA VAL A 45 -2.24 12.63 8.60
C VAL A 45 -2.06 13.50 7.35
N ALA A 46 -2.27 14.81 7.48
CA ALA A 46 -2.14 15.78 6.39
C ALA A 46 -0.68 16.04 5.96
N SER A 47 0.30 15.58 6.73
CA SER A 47 1.71 15.82 6.39
C SER A 47 2.11 15.17 5.07
N ALA A 48 2.97 15.84 4.29
CA ALA A 48 3.41 15.35 2.99
C ALA A 48 4.04 13.95 3.06
N LYS A 49 4.80 13.65 4.12
CA LYS A 49 5.39 12.32 4.35
C LYS A 49 4.31 11.25 4.53
N THR A 50 3.32 11.49 5.38
CA THR A 50 2.21 10.53 5.60
C THR A 50 1.42 10.34 4.32
N GLN A 51 1.02 11.43 3.65
CA GLN A 51 0.25 11.35 2.41
C GLN A 51 1.00 10.62 1.29
N LYS A 52 2.32 10.82 1.15
CA LYS A 52 3.15 10.08 0.21
C LYS A 52 3.12 8.57 0.50
N ARG A 53 3.35 8.18 1.75
CA ARG A 53 3.39 6.76 2.17
C ARG A 53 2.05 6.05 1.98
N LEU A 54 0.95 6.71 2.31
CA LEU A 54 -0.40 6.17 2.08
C LEU A 54 -0.71 6.06 0.59
N ARG A 55 -0.31 7.05 -0.21
CA ARG A 55 -0.48 7.06 -1.67
C ARG A 55 0.25 5.87 -2.32
N GLU A 56 1.52 5.69 -2.00
CA GLU A 56 2.35 4.60 -2.55
C GLU A 56 1.70 3.23 -2.32
N MET A 57 1.21 2.97 -1.11
CA MET A 57 0.49 1.74 -0.80
C MET A 57 -0.78 1.60 -1.64
N VAL A 58 -1.60 2.65 -1.72
CA VAL A 58 -2.87 2.60 -2.47
C VAL A 58 -2.62 2.45 -3.98
N GLU A 59 -1.59 3.07 -4.53
CA GLU A 59 -1.18 2.92 -5.92
C GLU A 59 -0.80 1.47 -6.25
N ILE A 60 0.03 0.84 -5.42
CA ILE A 60 0.41 -0.58 -5.57
C ILE A 60 -0.83 -1.48 -5.50
N LEU A 61 -1.70 -1.27 -4.50
CA LEU A 61 -2.91 -2.08 -4.36
C LEU A 61 -3.87 -1.89 -5.54
N ASN A 62 -4.05 -0.66 -6.03
CA ASN A 62 -4.85 -0.38 -7.23
C ASN A 62 -4.28 -1.05 -8.47
N ARG A 63 -2.96 -1.07 -8.60
CA ARG A 63 -2.26 -1.68 -9.74
C ARG A 63 -2.50 -3.18 -9.82
N VAL A 64 -2.46 -3.88 -8.68
CA VAL A 64 -2.57 -5.35 -8.65
C VAL A 64 -3.99 -5.87 -8.44
N GLU A 65 -4.91 -5.06 -7.90
CA GLU A 65 -6.28 -5.47 -7.61
C GLU A 65 -7.01 -6.12 -8.79
N PRO A 66 -6.89 -5.67 -10.07
CA PRO A 66 -7.54 -6.33 -11.20
C PRO A 66 -7.17 -7.80 -11.38
N ARG A 67 -5.98 -8.24 -10.92
CA ARG A 67 -5.54 -9.64 -10.95
C ARG A 67 -6.23 -10.51 -9.89
N PHE A 68 -6.68 -9.88 -8.80
CA PHE A 68 -7.28 -10.56 -7.65
C PHE A 68 -8.80 -10.37 -7.55
N GLY A 69 -9.35 -9.34 -8.21
CA GLY A 69 -10.78 -9.00 -8.18
C GLY A 69 -11.29 -8.56 -6.81
N SER A 70 -10.41 -8.23 -5.87
CA SER A 70 -10.76 -7.83 -4.51
C SER A 70 -9.63 -7.04 -3.85
N SER A 71 -9.96 -5.88 -3.28
CA SER A 71 -9.04 -5.05 -2.48
C SER A 71 -8.44 -5.83 -1.31
N LEU A 72 -9.24 -6.68 -0.66
CA LEU A 72 -8.81 -7.50 0.47
C LEU A 72 -7.82 -8.57 0.04
N ILE A 73 -8.05 -9.23 -1.10
CA ILE A 73 -7.14 -10.27 -1.60
C ILE A 73 -5.85 -9.65 -2.14
N ALA A 74 -5.94 -8.51 -2.83
CA ALA A 74 -4.76 -7.72 -3.21
C ALA A 74 -3.92 -7.33 -1.99
N TYR A 75 -4.57 -6.90 -0.91
CA TYR A 75 -3.89 -6.58 0.33
C TYR A 75 -3.29 -7.82 1.02
N ALA A 76 -3.95 -8.98 0.94
CA ALA A 76 -3.41 -10.24 1.42
C ALA A 76 -2.12 -10.61 0.66
N TRP A 77 -2.12 -10.56 -0.68
CA TRP A 77 -0.92 -10.78 -1.49
C TRP A 77 0.21 -9.82 -1.09
N TYR A 78 -0.11 -8.53 -0.99
CA TYR A 78 0.85 -7.48 -0.66
C TYR A 78 1.59 -7.73 0.68
N ARG A 79 0.92 -8.36 1.66
CA ARG A 79 1.50 -8.69 2.97
C ARG A 79 2.12 -10.08 3.07
N SER A 80 1.69 -11.05 2.24
CA SER A 80 2.03 -12.46 2.42
C SER A 80 3.01 -13.01 1.39
N GLU A 81 2.96 -12.52 0.15
CA GLU A 81 3.72 -13.13 -0.94
C GLU A 81 5.08 -12.45 -1.14
N PRO A 82 6.19 -13.20 -1.03
CA PRO A 82 7.50 -12.70 -1.41
C PRO A 82 7.59 -12.33 -2.88
N LEU A 83 8.33 -11.27 -3.20
CA LEU A 83 8.61 -10.89 -4.57
C LEU A 83 9.92 -11.55 -5.04
N ALA A 84 9.90 -12.15 -6.24
CA ALA A 84 11.10 -12.73 -6.82
C ALA A 84 12.17 -11.64 -7.02
N GLY A 85 13.44 -11.98 -6.76
CA GLY A 85 14.55 -11.03 -6.82
C GLY A 85 14.77 -10.17 -5.57
N PHE A 86 13.84 -10.17 -4.60
CA PHE A 86 13.93 -9.37 -3.37
C PHE A 86 14.28 -10.17 -2.12
N GLY A 87 15.00 -11.28 -2.26
CA GLY A 87 15.54 -12.03 -1.11
C GLY A 87 14.47 -12.57 -0.15
N GLY A 88 13.26 -12.86 -0.64
CA GLY A 88 12.15 -13.34 0.18
C GLY A 88 11.29 -12.23 0.82
N LEU A 89 11.56 -10.96 0.53
CA LEU A 89 10.77 -9.85 1.04
C LEU A 89 9.42 -9.71 0.31
N THR A 90 8.38 -9.36 1.07
CA THR A 90 7.05 -9.02 0.53
C THR A 90 6.98 -7.57 0.08
N ALA A 91 5.97 -7.23 -0.73
CA ALA A 91 5.70 -5.85 -1.14
C ALA A 91 5.54 -4.92 0.08
N MET A 92 4.85 -5.38 1.14
CA MET A 92 4.72 -4.64 2.40
C MET A 92 6.07 -4.31 3.04
N GLN A 93 6.98 -5.27 3.10
CA GLN A 93 8.29 -5.05 3.71
C GLN A 93 9.11 -4.03 2.91
N LEU A 94 9.09 -4.14 1.59
CA LEU A 94 9.77 -3.19 0.70
C LEU A 94 9.21 -1.77 0.85
N VAL A 95 7.89 -1.60 0.81
CA VAL A 95 7.26 -0.28 0.96
C VAL A 95 7.53 0.32 2.34
N ARG A 96 7.46 -0.49 3.41
CA ARG A 96 7.82 -0.07 4.76
C ARG A 96 9.24 0.49 4.81
N ASP A 97 10.15 -0.13 4.08
CA ASP A 97 11.56 0.21 4.07
C ASP A 97 11.90 1.36 3.06
N GLY A 98 10.92 1.83 2.26
CA GLY A 98 11.09 2.96 1.33
C GLY A 98 11.18 2.59 -0.15
N HIS A 99 11.00 1.31 -0.48
CA HIS A 99 11.21 0.72 -1.79
C HIS A 99 9.90 0.53 -2.58
N ALA A 100 8.99 1.51 -2.51
CA ALA A 100 7.71 1.43 -3.22
C ALA A 100 7.86 1.44 -4.75
N ALA A 101 8.85 2.18 -5.26
CA ALA A 101 9.17 2.21 -6.69
C ALA A 101 9.60 0.81 -7.18
N ASP A 102 10.49 0.14 -6.44
CA ASP A 102 10.97 -1.20 -6.78
C ASP A 102 9.82 -2.23 -6.86
N VAL A 103 8.79 -2.08 -6.01
CA VAL A 103 7.57 -2.92 -6.08
C VAL A 103 6.76 -2.64 -7.34
N MET A 104 6.62 -1.37 -7.74
CA MET A 104 5.93 -1.00 -8.97
C MET A 104 6.67 -1.52 -10.21
N ASP A 105 7.99 -1.34 -10.25
CA ASP A 105 8.84 -1.85 -11.34
C ASP A 105 8.73 -3.38 -11.46
N TYR A 106 8.73 -4.09 -10.32
CA TYR A 106 8.47 -5.53 -10.29
C TYR A 106 7.11 -5.90 -10.90
N ILE A 107 6.04 -5.19 -10.51
CA ILE A 107 4.69 -5.46 -11.02
C ILE A 107 4.66 -5.24 -12.54
N ASP A 108 5.26 -4.17 -13.03
CA ASP A 108 5.32 -3.83 -14.45
C ASP A 108 6.11 -4.86 -15.25
N ALA A 109 7.26 -5.33 -14.73
CA ALA A 109 8.04 -6.39 -15.35
C ALA A 109 7.24 -7.70 -15.48
N VAL A 110 6.52 -8.08 -14.41
CA VAL A 110 5.65 -9.26 -14.42
C VAL A 110 4.52 -9.11 -15.45
N GLU A 111 3.96 -7.91 -15.65
CA GLU A 111 2.93 -7.69 -16.69
C GLU A 111 3.46 -7.71 -18.10
N ALA A 112 4.67 -7.22 -18.31
CA ALA A 112 5.32 -7.29 -19.60
C ALA A 112 5.71 -8.72 -20.00
N GLY A 113 5.49 -9.72 -19.13
CA GLY A 113 5.93 -11.10 -19.35
C GLY A 113 7.44 -11.27 -19.21
N VAL A 114 8.12 -10.27 -18.62
CA VAL A 114 9.55 -10.34 -18.34
C VAL A 114 9.72 -11.10 -17.03
N HIS A 115 10.00 -12.39 -17.13
CA HIS A 115 10.45 -13.17 -15.98
C HIS A 115 11.92 -12.86 -15.73
N ALA A 116 12.22 -12.29 -14.56
CA ALA A 116 13.56 -12.20 -14.01
C ALA A 116 14.04 -13.55 -13.48
#